data_AF-A0AAW0A0Y4-F1
#
_entry.id   AF-A0AAW0A0Y4-F1
#
_cell.length_a   1.000
_cell.length_b   1.000
_cell.length_c   1.000
_cell.angle_alpha   90.00
_cell.angle_beta   90.00
_cell.angle_gamma   90.00
#
_symmetry.space_group_name_H-M   'P 1'
#
loop_
_entity.id
_entity.type
_entity.pdbx_description
1 polymer ?
#
loop_
_entity_poly.entity_id
_entity_poly.type
_entity_poly.pdbx_seq_one_letter_code
_entity_poly.pdbx_strand_id
1 'polypeptide(L)' 'MSTHLFKTRKHRGHVSAGHGRVGKHRKHLGGRGLAGGQHHHRSRLLFFPSRVFFRSPATHNDGPIIDVDKLWSL' A
#
# COMPACT_ATOMS: atom_id res chain seq x y z
N MET A 1 -21.15 -18.42 12.26
CA MET A 1 -19.70 -18.68 12.11
C MET A 1 -19.22 -19.56 13.27
N SER A 2 -18.45 -20.62 13.00
CA SER A 2 -17.92 -21.49 14.07
C SER A 2 -16.74 -20.81 14.77
N THR A 3 -16.77 -20.77 16.10
CA THR A 3 -15.74 -20.10 16.91
C THR A 3 -14.50 -20.95 17.17
N HIS A 4 -14.53 -22.22 16.77
CA HIS A 4 -13.45 -23.17 17.04
C HIS A 4 -12.16 -22.86 16.27
N LEU A 5 -12.26 -22.20 15.11
CA LEU A 5 -11.11 -21.80 14.29
C LEU A 5 -10.43 -20.52 14.77
N PHE A 6 -11.02 -19.76 15.70
CA PHE A 6 -10.39 -18.54 16.18
C PHE A 6 -9.18 -18.84 17.07
N LYS A 7 -8.05 -18.22 16.73
CA LYS A 7 -6.79 -18.33 17.48
C LYS A 7 -6.94 -17.89 18.95
N THR A 8 -7.90 -17.01 19.25
CA THR A 8 -8.21 -16.51 20.60
C THR A 8 -8.54 -17.62 21.61
N ARG A 9 -9.12 -18.75 21.17
CA ARG A 9 -9.40 -19.90 22.04
C ARG A 9 -8.12 -20.47 22.64
N LYS A 10 -7.04 -20.53 21.86
CA LYS A 10 -5.73 -21.05 22.27
C LYS A 10 -4.91 -20.05 23.09
N HIS A 11 -5.39 -18.81 23.26
CA HIS A 11 -4.68 -17.76 24.02
C HIS A 11 -5.15 -17.64 25.47
N ARG A 12 -6.16 -18.41 25.91
CA ARG A 12 -6.60 -18.42 27.31
C ARG A 12 -5.48 -18.96 28.20
N GLY A 13 -5.26 -18.32 29.36
CA GLY A 13 -4.14 -18.62 30.26
C GLY A 13 -2.81 -17.94 29.89
N HIS A 14 -2.69 -17.34 28.70
CA HIS A 14 -1.50 -16.56 28.33
C HIS A 14 -1.63 -15.14 28.86
N VAL A 15 -0.59 -14.64 29.52
CA VAL A 15 -0.58 -13.32 30.18
C VAL A 15 -0.84 -12.15 29.23
N SER A 16 -0.44 -12.23 27.96
CA SER A 16 -0.55 -11.11 27.00
C SER A 16 -1.24 -11.46 25.67
N ALA A 17 -1.87 -12.64 25.58
CA ALA A 17 -2.54 -13.12 24.37
C ALA A 17 -1.69 -13.02 23.09
N GLY A 18 -0.36 -13.10 23.19
CA GLY A 18 0.58 -13.04 22.07
C GLY A 18 1.10 -11.64 21.69
N HIS A 19 0.75 -10.57 22.41
CA HIS A 19 1.16 -9.20 22.09
C HIS A 19 2.46 -8.75 22.79
N GLY A 20 3.28 -9.67 23.29
CA GLY A 20 4.49 -9.34 24.05
C GLY A 20 4.22 -8.83 25.46
N ARG A 21 5.25 -8.75 26.31
CA ARG A 21 5.12 -8.31 27.71
C ARG A 21 5.33 -6.80 27.89
N VAL A 22 6.31 -6.22 27.19
CA VAL A 22 6.75 -4.83 27.39
C VAL A 22 5.99 -3.88 26.46
N GLY A 23 6.08 -4.10 25.14
CA GLY A 23 5.28 -3.38 24.16
C GLY A 23 3.83 -3.85 24.19
N LYS A 24 2.96 -3.17 24.92
CA LYS A 24 1.54 -3.52 25.02
C LYS A 24 0.79 -3.22 23.72
N HIS A 25 -0.30 -3.95 23.47
CA HIS A 25 -1.21 -3.64 22.37
C HIS A 25 -1.92 -2.29 22.63
N ARG A 26 -1.74 -1.33 21.72
CA ARG A 26 -2.38 -0.01 21.77
C ARG A 26 -3.19 0.23 20.50
N LYS A 27 -4.18 1.10 20.58
CA LYS A 27 -5.21 1.27 19.52
C LYS A 27 -4.62 1.69 18.16
N HIS A 28 -3.73 2.69 18.11
CA HIS A 28 -3.13 3.19 16.86
C HIS A 28 -1.69 3.66 17.08
N LEU A 29 -0.71 2.76 17.00
CA LEU A 29 0.71 3.11 17.06
C LEU A 29 1.16 3.52 15.65
N GLY A 30 1.32 4.81 15.39
CA GLY A 30 1.81 5.31 14.10
C GLY A 30 0.74 5.78 13.10
N GLY A 31 -0.48 6.06 13.56
CA GLY A 31 -1.55 6.66 12.75
C GLY A 31 -2.58 5.65 12.23
N ARG A 32 -3.44 6.11 11.31
CA ARG A 32 -4.50 5.31 10.67
C ARG A 32 -4.25 5.23 9.15
N GLY A 33 -4.63 4.12 8.53
CA GLY A 33 -4.49 3.96 7.07
C GLY A 33 -3.04 4.03 6.59
N LEU A 34 -2.78 4.84 5.56
CA LEU A 34 -1.45 5.05 4.96
C LEU A 34 -0.72 6.30 5.51
N ALA A 35 -1.09 6.77 6.69
CA ALA A 35 -0.43 7.92 7.34
C ALA A 35 1.09 7.68 7.50
N GLY A 36 1.88 8.75 7.38
CA GLY A 36 3.34 8.71 7.61
C GLY A 36 4.17 8.11 6.47
N GLY A 37 3.56 7.82 5.32
CA GLY A 37 4.21 7.18 4.18
C GLY A 37 5.46 7.86 3.62
N GLN A 38 5.58 9.19 3.73
CA GLN A 38 6.80 9.89 3.29
C GLN A 38 7.80 10.15 4.45
N HIS A 39 7.37 9.95 5.69
CA HIS A 39 8.11 10.36 6.89
C HIS A 39 8.64 9.10 7.60
N HIS A 40 7.88 8.54 8.53
CA HIS A 40 8.30 7.43 9.38
C HIS A 40 7.87 6.03 8.88
N HIS A 41 7.02 5.96 7.85
CA HIS A 41 6.65 4.71 7.15
C HIS A 41 7.21 4.63 5.72
N ARG A 42 8.19 5.49 5.37
CA ARG A 42 8.81 5.57 4.03
C ARG A 42 9.38 4.26 3.54
N SER A 43 10.12 3.55 4.39
CA SER A 43 10.71 2.25 4.03
C SER A 43 9.65 1.22 3.65
N ARG A 44 8.47 1.25 4.30
CA ARG A 44 7.36 0.34 3.99
C ARG A 44 6.72 0.64 2.63
N LEU A 45 6.62 1.91 2.24
CA LEU A 45 6.11 2.30 0.91
C LEU A 45 7.11 2.03 -0.21
N LEU A 46 8.41 2.13 0.05
CA LEU A 46 9.44 1.81 -0.94
C LEU A 46 9.57 0.30 -1.16
N PHE A 47 9.39 -0.50 -0.11
CA PHE A 47 9.49 -1.96 -0.19
C PHE A 47 8.31 -2.62 -0.94
N PHE A 48 7.10 -2.06 -0.81
CA PHE A 48 5.94 -2.49 -1.59
C PHE A 48 5.65 -1.43 -2.66
N PRO A 49 6.15 -1.58 -3.90
CA PRO A 49 5.98 -0.57 -4.94
C PRO A 49 4.51 -0.45 -5.35
N SER A 50 3.77 0.44 -4.70
CA SER A 50 2.44 0.85 -5.15
C SER A 50 2.61 1.77 -6.36
N ARG A 51 2.65 1.17 -7.56
CA ARG A 51 2.57 1.88 -8.84
C ARG A 51 1.19 2.54 -9.04
N VAL A 52 0.86 3.60 -8.30
CA VAL A 52 -0.44 4.30 -8.47
C VAL A 52 -0.35 5.83 -8.33
N PHE A 53 0.76 6.46 -8.74
CA PHE A 53 0.81 7.93 -8.88
C PHE A 53 0.81 8.43 -10.32
N PHE A 54 0.72 7.54 -11.31
CA PHE A 54 0.42 7.93 -12.68
C PHE A 54 -0.71 7.04 -13.18
N ARG A 55 -1.94 7.40 -12.79
CA ARG A 55 -3.07 7.11 -13.66
C ARG A 55 -2.87 8.02 -14.86
N SER A 56 -2.39 7.49 -15.98
CA SER A 56 -2.55 8.22 -17.24
C SER A 56 -4.06 8.47 -17.37
N PRO A 57 -4.55 9.73 -17.39
CA PRO A 57 -5.82 9.93 -18.05
C PRO A 57 -5.65 9.31 -19.44
N ALA A 58 -6.68 8.65 -19.96
CA ALA A 58 -6.65 8.27 -21.36
C ALA A 58 -6.56 9.57 -22.17
N THR A 59 -5.34 10.05 -22.41
CA THR A 59 -5.07 11.09 -23.36
C THR A 59 -5.45 10.46 -24.69
N HIS A 60 -6.43 11.05 -25.36
CA HIS A 60 -6.73 10.68 -26.73
C HIS A 60 -5.40 10.69 -27.49
N ASN A 61 -5.06 9.58 -28.13
CA ASN A 61 -3.84 9.46 -28.94
C ASN A 61 -4.03 10.20 -30.28
N ASP A 62 -4.54 11.44 -30.22
CA ASP A 62 -4.79 12.28 -31.38
C ASP A 62 -3.54 13.15 -31.62
N GLY A 63 -2.46 12.49 -32.02
CA GLY A 63 -1.24 13.11 -32.48
C GLY A 63 -0.74 12.33 -33.69
N PRO A 64 -0.99 12.78 -34.94
CA PRO A 64 -0.46 12.09 -36.10
C PRO A 64 1.06 12.19 -36.08
N ILE A 65 1.72 11.03 -36.04
CA ILE A 65 3.17 10.93 -36.22
C ILE A 65 3.43 11.04 -37.73
N ILE A 66 4.04 12.14 -38.16
CA ILE A 66 4.47 12.33 -39.55
C ILE A 66 5.94 11.94 -39.69
N ASP A 67 6.25 11.27 -40.79
CA ASP A 67 7.60 10.84 -41.14
C ASP A 67 8.40 12.02 -41.73
N VAL A 68 9.70 12.10 -41.43
CA VAL A 68 10.56 13.21 -41.86
C VAL A 68 10.68 13.26 -43.38
N ASP A 69 10.68 12.09 -44.03
CA ASP A 69 10.75 11.98 -45.49
C ASP A 69 9.47 12.46 -46.20
N LYS A 70 8.32 12.47 -45.50
CA LYS A 70 7.04 12.94 -46.03
C LYS A 70 6.84 14.45 -45.87
N LEU A 71 7.79 15.15 -45.24
CA LEU A 71 7.72 16.59 -44.98
C LEU A 71 7.88 17.43 -46.26
N TRP A 72 8.60 16.92 -47.26
CA TRP A 72 8.87 17.62 -48.52
C TRP A 72 7.76 17.49 -49.57
N SER A 73 6.79 16.61 -49.33
CA SER A 73 5.61 16.38 -50.18
C SER A 73 4.32 16.96 -49.60
N LEU A 74 4.42 17.71 -48.50
CA LEU A 74 3.33 18.50 -47.91
C LEU A 74 2.98 19.70 -48.78
#